data_AF-A0A3D1X209-F1
#
_entry.id   AF-A0A3D1X209-F1
#
_cell.length_a   1.000
_cell.length_b   1.000
_cell.length_c   1.000
_cell.angle_alpha   90.00
_cell.angle_beta   90.00
_cell.angle_gamma   90.00
#
_symmetry.space_group_name_H-M   'P 1'
#
loop_
_entity.id
_entity.type
_entity.pdbx_description
1 polymer ?
#
loop_
_entity_poly.entity_id
_entity_poly.type
_entity_poly.pdbx_seq_one_letter_code
_entity_poly.pdbx_strand_id
1 'polypeptide(L)'
;MVLPETFTHFARTAAEQLRWKAARPLVEDELLTHLCDQRDALMAGGMDEAAAAAESLRLTGDPYEIGTALDRVHRPKTPKLLFVLAALIALAGLAFTALVSFRDYELSYFAVHQSVALLLGTAALLAAYFLDFTLLGRFALPLALVFHAALVLLSLLPLGGFWLFRHTYVSTHILLRGLPPLLPLMFAVLLYALRGRRGLGIFAALTALAIQLLFCLQIPSLTDLSFLFLCNGALLLFCAHSGWFGLGAKWETLLAALPLAACTASVLVLGASWFARQLAIVLDPYPYIDGHGYQTVVLRELLQNAKFIGPGGVGPYSAQHLARWDGFGMVDLQAHALTLLVHRCGWLALIALVTLLTALLVLAFRRCRRQESMLARLVSYAVLLSFGAQALAYLLSDLTLLPLGGGAAFPLFTFGLRTLLVNMTQLGFLLSTLRTGSVVRDRDFFTAQARPKRRLRVRFEWEQA
;
A
#
# COMPACT_ATOMS: atom_id res chain seq x y z
N MET A 1 0.57 -14.45 40.53
CA MET A 1 1.85 -14.29 41.25
C MET A 1 2.20 -12.81 41.25
N VAL A 2 2.66 -12.30 42.39
CA VAL A 2 3.20 -10.93 42.48
C VAL A 2 4.58 -10.94 41.83
N LEU A 3 4.83 -10.04 40.89
CA LEU A 3 6.15 -9.90 40.26
C LEU A 3 7.16 -9.42 41.30
N PRO A 4 8.38 -9.99 41.37
CA PRO A 4 9.43 -9.47 42.24
C PRO A 4 9.70 -8.00 41.90
N GLU A 5 9.70 -7.13 42.91
CA GLU A 5 10.00 -5.70 42.72
C GLU A 5 11.40 -5.49 42.12
N THR A 6 12.34 -6.38 42.44
CA THR A 6 13.70 -6.39 41.90
C THR A 6 13.75 -6.60 40.38
N PHE A 7 12.89 -7.46 39.82
CA PHE A 7 12.80 -7.66 38.37
C PHE A 7 12.26 -6.41 37.67
N THR A 8 11.25 -5.79 38.27
CA THR A 8 10.63 -4.58 37.73
C THR A 8 11.60 -3.41 37.76
N HIS A 9 12.33 -3.24 38.85
CA HIS A 9 13.39 -2.25 38.95
C HIS A 9 14.47 -2.48 37.90
N PHE A 10 14.99 -3.71 37.78
CA PHE A 10 16.01 -4.08 36.80
C PHE A 10 15.58 -3.77 35.36
N ALA A 11 14.42 -4.29 34.95
CA ALA A 11 13.90 -4.12 33.61
C ALA A 11 13.68 -2.64 33.27
N ARG A 12 13.16 -1.87 34.23
CA ARG A 12 12.99 -0.42 34.07
C ARG A 12 14.32 0.32 33.97
N THR A 13 15.32 0.02 34.80
CA THR A 13 16.66 0.63 34.71
C THR A 13 17.32 0.36 33.36
N ALA A 14 17.21 -0.87 32.85
CA ALA A 14 17.71 -1.23 31.52
C ALA A 14 16.93 -0.50 30.41
N ALA A 15 15.61 -0.45 30.51
CA ALA A 15 14.75 0.26 29.57
C ALA A 15 15.02 1.78 29.55
N GLU A 16 15.36 2.39 30.69
CA GLU A 16 15.69 3.81 30.80
C GLU A 16 16.95 4.19 29.99
N GLN A 17 17.87 3.24 29.75
CA GLN A 17 19.04 3.46 28.90
C GLN A 17 18.70 3.62 27.41
N LEU A 18 17.51 3.20 26.98
CA LEU A 18 17.09 3.37 25.59
C LEU A 18 16.75 4.83 25.31
N ARG A 19 17.42 5.40 24.30
CA ARG A 19 17.15 6.76 23.81
C ARG A 19 15.79 6.85 23.15
N TRP A 20 15.39 5.79 22.45
CA TRP A 20 14.07 5.74 21.82
C TRP A 20 13.00 5.33 22.82
N LYS A 21 12.29 6.33 23.36
CA LYS A 21 11.27 6.15 24.42
C LYS A 21 10.16 5.16 24.05
N ALA A 22 9.81 5.04 22.76
CA ALA A 22 8.73 4.14 22.34
C ALA A 22 9.11 2.65 22.42
N ALA A 23 10.40 2.31 22.45
CA ALA A 23 10.87 0.93 22.65
C ALA A 23 10.98 0.51 24.13
N ARG A 24 10.90 1.45 25.06
CA ARG A 24 11.05 1.16 26.50
C ARG A 24 10.02 0.16 27.03
N PRO A 25 8.71 0.32 26.75
CA PRO A 25 7.71 -0.62 27.26
C PRO A 25 7.90 -2.04 26.71
N LEU A 26 8.34 -2.14 25.45
CA LEU A 26 8.65 -3.42 24.82
C LEU A 26 9.81 -4.12 25.53
N VAL A 27 10.93 -3.40 25.69
CA VAL A 27 12.13 -3.94 26.32
C VAL A 27 11.88 -4.30 27.79
N GLU A 28 11.11 -3.48 28.50
CA GLU A 28 10.72 -3.78 29.89
C GLU A 28 9.94 -5.09 29.97
N ASP A 29 8.94 -5.29 29.10
CA ASP A 29 8.14 -6.52 29.07
C ASP A 29 8.96 -7.75 28.62
N GLU A 30 9.88 -7.60 27.67
CA GLU A 30 10.80 -8.67 27.24
C GLU A 30 11.74 -9.11 28.35
N LEU A 31 12.36 -8.15 29.04
CA LEU A 31 13.26 -8.44 30.15
C LEU A 31 12.48 -9.06 31.32
N LEU A 32 11.29 -8.56 31.63
CA LEU A 32 10.44 -9.15 32.67
C LEU A 32 10.05 -10.59 32.34
N THR A 33 9.64 -10.85 31.09
CA THR A 33 9.29 -12.19 30.63
C THR A 33 10.51 -13.11 30.72
N HIS A 34 11.67 -12.66 30.23
CA HIS A 34 12.91 -13.43 30.28
C HIS A 34 13.34 -13.78 31.71
N LEU A 35 13.30 -12.81 32.63
CA LEU A 35 13.65 -13.00 34.03
C LEU A 35 12.69 -13.98 34.73
N CYS A 36 11.39 -13.89 34.43
CA CYS A 36 10.39 -14.83 34.93
C CYS A 36 10.63 -16.25 34.40
N ASP A 37 10.84 -16.39 33.09
CA ASP A 37 11.09 -17.70 32.45
C ASP A 37 12.37 -18.34 33.00
N GLN A 38 13.44 -17.56 33.21
CA GLN A 38 14.68 -18.04 33.84
C GLN A 38 14.47 -18.48 35.29
N ARG A 39 13.76 -17.68 36.09
CA ARG A 39 13.44 -18.04 37.48
C ARG A 39 12.66 -19.36 37.54
N ASP A 40 11.63 -19.50 36.70
CA ASP A 40 10.77 -20.67 36.70
C ASP A 40 11.55 -21.93 36.27
N ALA A 41 12.51 -21.78 35.33
CA ALA A 41 13.43 -22.85 34.97
C ALA A 41 14.39 -23.25 36.12
N LEU A 42 14.92 -22.27 36.87
CA LEU A 42 15.77 -22.52 38.04
C LEU A 42 15.01 -23.19 39.19
N MET A 43 13.75 -22.79 39.42
CA MET A 43 12.85 -23.44 40.38
C MET A 43 12.53 -24.88 39.98
N ALA A 44 12.32 -25.15 38.69
CA ALA A 44 12.15 -26.51 38.19
C ALA A 44 13.43 -27.36 38.39
N GLY A 45 14.60 -26.71 38.44
CA GLY A 45 15.88 -27.32 38.80
C GLY A 45 16.08 -27.56 40.30
N GLY A 46 15.10 -27.22 41.15
CA GLY A 46 15.12 -27.46 42.60
C GLY A 46 15.59 -26.28 43.46
N MET A 47 15.82 -25.10 42.88
CA MET A 47 16.09 -23.88 43.67
C MET A 47 14.82 -23.36 44.34
N ASP A 48 14.97 -22.75 45.51
CA ASP A 48 13.89 -21.97 46.12
C ASP A 48 13.62 -20.70 45.29
N GLU A 49 12.42 -20.14 45.41
CA GLU A 49 11.97 -18.99 44.60
C GLU A 49 12.86 -17.74 44.78
N ALA A 50 13.36 -17.49 46.00
CA ALA A 50 14.17 -16.30 46.29
C ALA A 50 15.59 -16.45 45.72
N ALA A 51 16.21 -17.62 45.90
CA ALA A 51 17.49 -17.95 45.30
C ALA A 51 17.41 -17.97 43.77
N ALA A 52 16.34 -18.54 43.20
CA ALA A 52 16.10 -18.56 41.76
C ALA A 52 15.94 -17.15 41.19
N ALA A 53 15.26 -16.25 41.90
CA ALA A 53 15.11 -14.86 41.47
C ALA A 53 16.44 -14.09 41.53
N ALA A 54 17.22 -14.25 42.59
CA ALA A 54 18.55 -13.63 42.71
C ALA A 54 19.51 -14.16 41.62
N GLU A 55 19.47 -15.46 41.35
CA GLU A 55 20.31 -16.09 40.34
C GLU A 55 19.90 -15.69 38.91
N SER A 56 18.60 -15.55 38.62
CA SER A 56 18.09 -15.02 37.34
C SER A 56 18.67 -13.61 37.04
N LEU A 57 18.71 -12.72 38.03
CA LEU A 57 19.34 -11.41 37.89
C LEU A 57 20.85 -11.52 37.68
N ARG A 58 21.53 -12.38 38.44
CA ARG A 58 22.98 -12.60 38.33
C ARG A 58 23.38 -13.12 36.95
N LEU A 59 22.59 -14.04 36.38
CA LEU A 59 22.79 -14.59 35.05
C LEU A 59 22.51 -13.57 33.94
N THR A 60 21.54 -12.68 34.16
CA THR A 60 21.19 -11.64 33.20
C THR A 60 22.29 -10.58 33.11
N GLY A 61 22.88 -10.16 34.25
CA GLY A 61 24.03 -9.25 34.29
C GLY A 61 23.68 -7.84 34.75
N ASP A 62 24.42 -6.82 34.29
CA ASP A 62 24.21 -5.41 34.67
C ASP A 62 23.12 -4.73 33.81
N PRO A 63 22.11 -4.06 34.42
CA PRO A 63 21.04 -3.42 33.65
C PRO A 63 21.54 -2.26 32.77
N TYR A 64 22.63 -1.56 33.12
CA TYR A 64 23.14 -0.45 32.31
C TYR A 64 23.83 -0.94 31.03
N GLU A 65 24.67 -1.97 31.14
CA GLU A 65 25.33 -2.62 30.00
C GLU A 65 24.31 -3.22 29.02
N ILE A 66 23.35 -4.00 29.54
CA ILE A 66 22.29 -4.61 28.73
C ILE A 66 21.42 -3.54 28.08
N GLY A 67 21.01 -2.52 28.83
CA GLY A 67 20.22 -1.40 28.29
C GLY A 67 20.94 -0.68 27.13
N THR A 68 22.25 -0.47 27.25
CA THR A 68 23.07 0.14 26.19
C THR A 68 23.18 -0.75 24.95
N ALA A 69 23.31 -2.07 25.14
CA ALA A 69 23.30 -3.03 24.03
C ALA A 69 21.94 -3.05 23.33
N LEU A 70 20.84 -3.04 24.09
CA LEU A 70 19.48 -3.04 23.58
C LEU A 70 19.12 -1.74 22.84
N ASP A 71 19.63 -0.57 23.26
CA ASP A 71 19.46 0.70 22.53
C ASP A 71 19.98 0.62 21.09
N ARG A 72 21.13 -0.03 20.87
CA ARG A 72 21.72 -0.19 19.53
C ARG A 72 20.84 -1.05 18.61
N VAL A 73 20.17 -2.04 19.18
CA VAL A 73 19.30 -2.97 18.45
C VAL A 73 17.95 -2.34 18.13
N HIS A 74 17.37 -1.64 19.09
CA HIS A 74 15.99 -1.14 19.04
C HIS A 74 15.85 0.25 18.38
N ARG A 75 16.93 0.98 18.12
CA ARG A 75 16.84 2.31 17.49
C ARG A 75 16.08 2.27 16.14
N PRO A 76 15.24 3.29 15.84
CA PRO A 76 14.58 3.41 14.55
C PRO A 76 15.59 3.41 13.40
N LYS A 77 15.39 2.54 12.42
CA LYS A 77 16.30 2.41 11.27
C LYS A 77 15.70 3.10 10.05
N THR A 78 16.25 4.24 9.67
CA THR A 78 15.82 4.95 8.45
C THR A 78 16.20 4.14 7.20
N PRO A 79 15.24 3.73 6.37
CA PRO A 79 15.50 2.96 5.16
C PRO A 79 16.06 3.82 4.01
N LYS A 80 17.25 4.41 4.18
CA LYS A 80 17.87 5.42 3.27
C LYS A 80 17.83 5.02 1.79
N LEU A 81 18.19 3.77 1.48
CA LEU A 81 18.22 3.29 0.10
C LEU A 81 16.83 3.34 -0.59
N LEU A 82 15.74 3.11 0.15
CA LEU A 82 14.39 3.18 -0.43
C LEU A 82 13.99 4.64 -0.73
N PHE A 83 14.40 5.59 0.11
CA PHE A 83 14.24 7.03 -0.16
C PHE A 83 15.00 7.43 -1.42
N VAL A 84 16.26 7.00 -1.56
CA VAL A 84 17.07 7.32 -2.74
C VAL A 84 16.44 6.76 -4.01
N LEU A 85 16.02 5.49 -4.01
CA LEU A 85 15.36 4.88 -5.18
C LEU A 85 14.06 5.60 -5.55
N ALA A 86 13.23 5.93 -4.56
CA ALA A 86 12.00 6.67 -4.79
C ALA A 86 12.25 8.07 -5.35
N ALA A 87 13.25 8.78 -4.81
CA ALA A 87 13.66 10.10 -5.30
C ALA A 87 14.17 10.02 -6.74
N LEU A 88 15.00 9.02 -7.08
CA LEU A 88 15.48 8.83 -8.44
C LEU A 88 14.35 8.61 -9.44
N ILE A 89 13.36 7.77 -9.10
CA ILE A 89 12.19 7.52 -9.97
C ILE A 89 11.35 8.80 -10.14
N ALA A 90 11.07 9.51 -9.06
CA ALA A 90 10.25 10.71 -9.09
C ALA A 90 10.94 11.87 -9.82
N LEU A 91 12.26 12.04 -9.62
CA LEU A 91 13.06 13.02 -10.35
C LEU A 91 13.22 12.65 -11.83
N ALA A 92 13.32 11.36 -12.16
CA ALA A 92 13.27 10.91 -13.56
C ALA A 92 11.93 11.25 -14.21
N GLY A 93 10.81 11.10 -13.49
CA GLY A 93 9.50 11.57 -13.92
C GLY A 93 9.49 13.07 -14.21
N LEU A 94 9.95 13.90 -13.27
CA LEU A 94 10.04 15.35 -13.45
C LEU A 94 10.97 15.75 -14.61
N ALA A 95 12.13 15.10 -14.74
CA ALA A 95 13.07 15.36 -15.83
C ALA A 95 12.45 15.01 -17.19
N PHE A 96 11.73 13.89 -17.26
CA PHE A 96 11.00 13.49 -18.46
C PHE A 96 9.86 14.46 -18.79
N THR A 97 9.11 14.89 -17.78
CA THR A 97 8.13 15.98 -17.90
C THR A 97 8.73 17.22 -18.51
N ALA A 98 9.84 17.71 -17.95
CA ALA A 98 10.51 18.90 -18.46
C ALA A 98 10.96 18.70 -19.92
N LEU A 99 11.55 17.54 -20.25
CA LEU A 99 12.02 17.22 -21.59
C LEU A 99 10.90 17.28 -22.64
N VAL A 100 9.73 16.73 -22.32
CA VAL A 100 8.56 16.76 -23.22
C VAL A 100 7.94 18.16 -23.27
N SER A 101 8.02 18.93 -22.19
CA SER A 101 7.43 20.27 -22.08
C SER A 101 8.27 21.43 -22.62
N PHE A 102 9.56 21.24 -22.90
CA PHE A 102 10.54 22.34 -23.06
C PHE A 102 10.37 23.22 -24.30
N ARG A 103 9.50 22.86 -25.26
CA ARG A 103 9.36 23.57 -26.55
C ARG A 103 8.06 24.34 -26.74
N ASP A 104 7.06 24.11 -25.89
CA ASP A 104 5.73 24.69 -26.05
C ASP A 104 5.29 25.42 -24.77
N TYR A 105 4.91 26.69 -24.92
CA TYR A 105 4.51 27.55 -23.80
C TYR A 105 3.36 26.95 -22.97
N GLU A 106 2.39 26.31 -23.64
CA GLU A 106 1.28 25.59 -23.01
C GLU A 106 1.75 24.33 -22.26
N LEU A 107 2.84 23.66 -22.70
CA LEU A 107 3.36 22.51 -21.97
C LEU A 107 4.18 22.87 -20.72
N SER A 108 4.63 24.13 -20.59
CA SER A 108 5.26 24.63 -19.36
C SER A 108 4.33 24.53 -18.15
N TYR A 109 3.01 24.62 -18.38
CA TYR A 109 1.97 24.37 -17.39
C TYR A 109 2.11 22.98 -16.75
N PHE A 110 2.33 21.92 -17.55
CA PHE A 110 2.50 20.56 -17.02
C PHE A 110 3.76 20.41 -16.16
N ALA A 111 4.85 21.09 -16.52
CA ALA A 111 6.08 21.06 -15.73
C ALA A 111 5.92 21.76 -14.38
N VAL A 112 5.22 22.91 -14.34
CA VAL A 112 4.87 23.59 -13.09
C VAL A 112 3.96 22.71 -12.23
N HIS A 113 2.92 22.12 -12.81
CA HIS A 113 1.99 21.25 -12.08
C HIS A 113 2.68 20.00 -11.54
N GLN A 114 3.59 19.40 -12.31
CA GLN A 114 4.36 18.25 -11.85
C GLN A 114 5.34 18.64 -10.74
N SER A 115 5.93 19.83 -10.79
CA SER A 115 6.81 20.35 -9.73
C SER A 115 6.03 20.56 -8.42
N VAL A 116 4.85 21.17 -8.50
CA VAL A 116 3.93 21.33 -7.36
C VAL A 116 3.49 19.97 -6.82
N ALA A 117 3.13 19.03 -7.72
CA ALA A 117 2.76 17.68 -7.35
C ALA A 117 3.89 16.94 -6.62
N LEU A 118 5.13 17.09 -7.08
CA LEU A 118 6.29 16.47 -6.45
C LEU A 118 6.57 17.08 -5.07
N LEU A 119 6.43 18.40 -4.93
CA LEU A 119 6.61 19.10 -3.65
C LEU A 119 5.55 18.67 -2.63
N LEU A 120 4.26 18.71 -3.01
CA LEU A 120 3.16 18.28 -2.15
C LEU A 120 3.22 16.78 -1.86
N GLY A 121 3.55 15.96 -2.84
CA GLY A 121 3.77 14.53 -2.68
C GLY A 121 4.91 14.24 -1.70
N THR A 122 6.04 14.93 -1.82
CA THR A 122 7.17 14.79 -0.89
C THR A 122 6.78 15.20 0.53
N ALA A 123 6.04 16.30 0.69
CA ALA A 123 5.50 16.70 1.99
C ALA A 123 4.56 15.63 2.58
N ALA A 124 3.68 15.05 1.77
CA ALA A 124 2.77 13.98 2.19
C ALA A 124 3.52 12.69 2.55
N LEU A 125 4.57 12.32 1.79
CA LEU A 125 5.44 11.20 2.10
C LEU A 125 6.13 11.39 3.45
N LEU A 126 6.72 12.56 3.68
CA LEU A 126 7.40 12.86 4.94
C LEU A 126 6.41 12.87 6.10
N ALA A 127 5.24 13.48 5.93
CA ALA A 127 4.18 13.45 6.94
C ALA A 127 3.77 12.02 7.30
N ALA A 128 3.48 11.17 6.31
CA ALA A 128 3.13 9.77 6.53
C ALA A 128 4.29 8.92 7.09
N TYR A 129 5.54 9.22 6.71
CA TYR A 129 6.74 8.59 7.25
C TYR A 129 6.96 8.91 8.72
N PHE A 130 6.75 10.16 9.13
CA PHE A 130 6.90 10.58 10.52
C PHE A 130 5.69 10.23 11.37
N LEU A 131 4.50 10.12 10.78
CA LEU A 131 3.30 9.67 11.45
C LEU A 131 3.50 8.25 12.02
N ASP A 132 3.05 8.07 13.25
CA ASP A 132 3.06 6.76 13.89
C ASP A 132 2.03 5.84 13.20
N PHE A 133 2.51 4.91 12.38
CA PHE A 133 1.64 4.00 11.63
C PHE A 133 0.80 3.10 12.56
N THR A 134 1.19 2.96 13.84
CA THR A 134 0.40 2.21 14.83
C THR A 134 -0.97 2.83 15.09
N LEU A 135 -1.17 4.12 14.75
CA LEU A 135 -2.47 4.78 14.76
C LEU A 135 -3.47 4.08 13.83
N LEU A 136 -3.01 3.52 12.70
CA LEU A 136 -3.84 2.72 11.80
C LEU A 136 -4.36 1.46 12.50
N GLY A 137 -3.55 0.83 13.35
CA GLY A 137 -3.96 -0.34 14.14
C GLY A 137 -4.88 0.04 15.30
N ARG A 138 -4.55 1.12 16.02
CA ARG A 138 -5.34 1.61 17.16
C ARG A 138 -6.77 2.01 16.76
N PHE A 139 -6.91 2.66 15.60
CA PHE A 139 -8.18 3.12 15.06
C PHE A 139 -8.67 2.26 13.89
N ALA A 140 -8.22 1.01 13.78
CA ALA A 140 -8.46 0.19 12.60
C ALA A 140 -9.95 0.03 12.25
N LEU A 141 -10.77 -0.37 13.22
CA LEU A 141 -12.21 -0.53 13.01
C LEU A 141 -12.93 0.80 12.69
N PRO A 142 -12.82 1.87 13.50
CA PRO A 142 -13.51 3.13 13.18
C PRO A 142 -13.03 3.72 11.86
N LEU A 143 -11.73 3.67 11.55
CA LEU A 143 -11.19 4.17 10.29
C LEU A 143 -11.76 3.37 9.11
N ALA A 144 -11.79 2.05 9.20
CA ALA A 144 -12.37 1.20 8.16
C ALA A 144 -13.87 1.46 7.98
N LEU A 145 -14.65 1.62 9.06
CA LEU A 145 -16.08 1.89 8.98
C LEU A 145 -16.38 3.26 8.35
N VAL A 146 -15.70 4.32 8.81
CA VAL A 146 -15.85 5.66 8.24
C VAL A 146 -15.47 5.66 6.76
N PHE A 147 -14.39 4.97 6.40
CA PHE A 147 -13.95 4.88 5.01
C PHE A 147 -14.98 4.18 4.12
N HIS A 148 -15.49 3.00 4.52
CA HIS A 148 -16.49 2.29 3.72
C HIS A 148 -17.83 3.01 3.69
N ALA A 149 -18.24 3.67 4.78
CA ALA A 149 -19.44 4.52 4.78
C ALA A 149 -19.29 5.69 3.80
N ALA A 150 -18.12 6.35 3.77
CA ALA A 150 -17.82 7.38 2.80
C ALA A 150 -17.84 6.84 1.35
N LEU A 151 -17.32 5.63 1.09
CA LEU A 151 -17.42 5.01 -0.24
C LEU A 151 -18.87 4.77 -0.67
N VAL A 152 -19.72 4.30 0.25
CA VAL A 152 -21.16 4.13 -0.05
C VAL A 152 -21.78 5.47 -0.42
N LEU A 153 -21.54 6.53 0.37
CA LEU A 153 -22.05 7.87 0.08
C LEU A 153 -21.53 8.43 -1.26
N LEU A 154 -20.24 8.25 -1.55
CA LEU A 154 -19.64 8.65 -2.83
C LEU A 154 -20.21 7.87 -4.02
N SER A 155 -20.63 6.62 -3.80
CA SER A 155 -21.29 5.80 -4.83
C SER A 155 -22.69 6.30 -5.19
N LEU A 156 -23.30 7.15 -4.35
CA LEU A 156 -24.62 7.74 -4.61
C LEU A 156 -24.53 9.02 -5.46
N LEU A 157 -23.32 9.50 -5.78
CA LEU A 157 -23.15 10.65 -6.65
C LEU A 157 -23.68 10.36 -8.07
N PRO A 158 -24.22 11.37 -8.78
CA PRO A 158 -24.73 11.18 -10.13
C PRO A 158 -23.64 10.68 -11.09
N LEU A 159 -23.94 9.67 -11.89
CA LEU A 159 -23.00 8.97 -12.78
C LEU A 159 -22.25 9.91 -13.74
N GLY A 160 -22.87 10.98 -14.25
CA GLY A 160 -22.19 11.92 -15.16
C GLY A 160 -21.37 13.02 -14.45
N GLY A 161 -21.84 13.50 -13.30
CA GLY A 161 -21.33 14.71 -12.66
C GLY A 161 -22.45 15.57 -12.07
N PHE A 162 -22.09 16.63 -11.37
CA PHE A 162 -23.01 17.55 -10.74
C PHE A 162 -22.50 18.99 -10.81
N TRP A 163 -23.43 19.96 -10.72
CA TRP A 163 -23.11 21.38 -10.75
C TRP A 163 -22.90 21.92 -9.32
N LEU A 164 -21.72 22.46 -9.05
CA LEU A 164 -21.39 23.25 -7.88
C LEU A 164 -21.66 24.74 -8.17
N PHE A 165 -22.47 25.36 -7.29
CA PHE A 165 -22.77 26.79 -7.28
C PHE A 165 -23.06 27.37 -8.68
N ARG A 166 -23.91 26.68 -9.47
CA ARG A 166 -24.45 27.10 -10.79
C ARG A 166 -23.42 27.27 -11.93
N HIS A 167 -22.12 27.30 -11.65
CA HIS A 167 -21.08 27.64 -12.63
C HIS A 167 -19.97 26.59 -12.77
N THR A 168 -19.82 25.66 -11.82
CA THR A 168 -18.75 24.66 -11.85
C THR A 168 -19.32 23.27 -12.04
N TYR A 169 -19.13 22.67 -13.21
CA TYR A 169 -19.45 21.27 -13.42
C TYR A 169 -18.34 20.38 -12.87
N VAL A 170 -18.68 19.45 -11.98
CA VAL A 170 -17.76 18.46 -11.43
C VAL A 170 -18.12 17.10 -11.98
N SER A 171 -17.24 16.54 -12.81
CA SER A 171 -17.37 15.16 -13.28
C SER A 171 -17.13 14.18 -12.12
N THR A 172 -18.14 13.38 -11.80
CA THR A 172 -18.06 12.35 -10.76
C THR A 172 -16.96 11.34 -11.09
N HIS A 173 -16.83 10.92 -12.35
CA HIS A 173 -15.77 9.99 -12.76
C HIS A 173 -14.37 10.54 -12.50
N ILE A 174 -14.12 11.81 -12.85
CA ILE A 174 -12.80 12.43 -12.64
C ILE A 174 -12.50 12.60 -11.15
N LEU A 175 -13.53 12.88 -10.34
CA LEU A 175 -13.40 12.99 -8.89
C LEU A 175 -13.03 11.65 -8.25
N LEU A 176 -13.75 10.58 -8.59
CA LEU A 176 -13.63 9.27 -7.95
C LEU A 176 -12.39 8.48 -8.39
N ARG A 177 -11.87 8.72 -9.60
CA ARG A 177 -10.73 7.99 -10.18
C ARG A 177 -9.43 8.07 -9.37
N GLY A 178 -9.28 9.04 -8.46
CA GLY A 178 -8.10 9.16 -7.59
C GLY A 178 -8.09 8.20 -6.39
N LEU A 179 -9.22 7.57 -6.07
CA LEU A 179 -9.40 6.78 -4.86
C LEU A 179 -8.98 5.30 -4.94
N PRO A 180 -9.11 4.59 -6.09
CA PRO A 180 -8.80 3.17 -6.18
C PRO A 180 -7.44 2.75 -5.61
N PRO A 181 -6.33 3.50 -5.84
CA PRO A 181 -5.05 3.15 -5.25
C PRO A 181 -5.02 3.11 -3.72
N LEU A 182 -5.88 3.87 -3.02
CA LEU A 182 -5.97 3.90 -1.55
C LEU A 182 -6.80 2.72 -0.99
N LEU A 183 -7.66 2.11 -1.79
CA LEU A 183 -8.58 1.06 -1.34
C LEU A 183 -7.85 -0.16 -0.72
N PRO A 184 -6.75 -0.69 -1.30
CA PRO A 184 -6.03 -1.81 -0.69
C PRO A 184 -5.44 -1.49 0.69
N LEU A 185 -5.00 -0.26 0.91
CA LEU A 185 -4.47 0.16 2.22
C LEU A 185 -5.58 0.16 3.27
N MET A 186 -6.76 0.69 2.95
CA MET A 186 -7.90 0.69 3.87
C MET A 186 -8.52 -0.70 4.05
N PHE A 187 -8.44 -1.55 3.03
CA PHE A 187 -8.80 -2.96 3.14
C PHE A 187 -7.85 -3.70 4.09
N ALA A 188 -6.54 -3.48 3.99
CA ALA A 188 -5.56 -4.00 4.95
C ALA A 188 -5.84 -3.58 6.40
N VAL A 189 -6.21 -2.31 6.62
CA VAL A 189 -6.62 -1.81 7.95
C VAL A 189 -7.87 -2.53 8.46
N LEU A 190 -8.88 -2.74 7.61
CA LEU A 190 -10.06 -3.52 7.97
C LEU A 190 -9.69 -4.96 8.33
N LEU A 191 -8.90 -5.64 7.49
CA LEU A 191 -8.47 -7.01 7.74
C LEU A 191 -7.74 -7.15 9.08
N TYR A 192 -6.91 -6.16 9.43
CA TYR A 192 -6.26 -6.12 10.74
C TYR A 192 -7.30 -6.05 11.89
N ALA A 193 -8.34 -5.23 11.75
CA ALA A 193 -9.42 -5.08 12.74
C ALA A 193 -10.28 -6.35 12.92
N LEU A 194 -10.30 -7.24 11.93
CA LEU A 194 -11.12 -8.45 11.92
C LEU A 194 -10.45 -9.66 12.60
N ARG A 195 -9.31 -9.45 13.30
CA ARG A 195 -8.60 -10.49 14.04
C ARG A 195 -9.53 -11.27 14.97
N GLY A 196 -9.47 -12.60 14.91
CA GLY A 196 -10.18 -13.46 15.86
C GLY A 196 -11.72 -13.47 15.72
N ARG A 197 -12.29 -12.84 14.69
CA ARG A 197 -13.75 -12.78 14.47
C ARG A 197 -14.35 -14.01 13.76
N ARG A 198 -13.55 -15.04 13.55
CA ARG A 198 -13.92 -16.32 12.94
C ARG A 198 -14.64 -16.10 11.59
N GLY A 199 -15.72 -16.84 11.31
CA GLY A 199 -16.45 -16.75 10.05
C GLY A 199 -17.06 -15.38 9.78
N LEU A 200 -17.48 -14.67 10.83
CA LEU A 200 -17.98 -13.30 10.71
C LEU A 200 -16.89 -12.34 10.21
N GLY A 201 -15.63 -12.59 10.54
CA GLY A 201 -14.49 -11.84 10.02
C GLY A 201 -14.36 -12.00 8.50
N ILE A 202 -14.40 -13.23 8.00
CA ILE A 202 -14.33 -13.51 6.55
C ILE A 202 -15.53 -12.91 5.82
N PHE A 203 -16.74 -13.09 6.36
CA PHE A 203 -17.96 -12.52 5.79
C PHE A 203 -17.89 -10.98 5.70
N ALA A 204 -17.41 -10.32 6.76
CA ALA A 204 -17.22 -8.87 6.77
C ALA A 204 -16.17 -8.42 5.75
N ALA A 205 -15.07 -9.17 5.59
CA ALA A 205 -14.04 -8.88 4.60
C ALA A 205 -14.55 -9.03 3.16
N LEU A 206 -15.32 -10.09 2.86
CA LEU A 206 -15.95 -10.29 1.56
C LEU A 206 -17.00 -9.22 1.27
N THR A 207 -17.80 -8.84 2.27
CA THR A 207 -18.77 -7.75 2.15
C THR A 207 -18.07 -6.42 1.84
N ALA A 208 -16.99 -6.11 2.55
CA ALA A 208 -16.20 -4.91 2.30
C ALA A 208 -15.56 -4.91 0.92
N LEU A 209 -15.02 -6.06 0.47
CA LEU A 209 -14.51 -6.22 -0.89
C LEU A 209 -15.63 -5.97 -1.92
N ALA A 210 -16.82 -6.54 -1.71
CA ALA A 210 -17.97 -6.30 -2.58
C ALA A 210 -18.36 -4.82 -2.63
N ILE A 211 -18.38 -4.10 -1.50
CA ILE A 211 -18.64 -2.66 -1.46
C ILE A 211 -17.60 -1.90 -2.29
N GLN A 212 -16.31 -2.21 -2.15
CA GLN A 212 -15.25 -1.55 -2.91
C GLN A 212 -15.34 -1.86 -4.41
N LEU A 213 -15.71 -3.09 -4.79
CA LEU A 213 -15.93 -3.46 -6.19
C LEU A 213 -17.14 -2.75 -6.79
N LEU A 214 -18.26 -2.67 -6.05
CA LEU A 214 -19.45 -1.92 -6.47
C LEU A 214 -19.16 -0.43 -6.66
N PHE A 215 -18.34 0.16 -5.77
CA PHE A 215 -17.84 1.52 -5.95
C PHE A 215 -16.99 1.64 -7.23
N CYS A 216 -16.06 0.71 -7.48
CA CYS A 216 -15.25 0.71 -8.69
C CYS A 216 -16.06 0.52 -9.98
N LEU A 217 -17.23 -0.13 -9.96
CA LEU A 217 -18.13 -0.22 -11.12
C LEU A 217 -18.69 1.15 -11.56
N GLN A 218 -18.72 2.15 -10.66
CA GLN A 218 -19.09 3.53 -11.00
C GLN A 218 -17.98 4.27 -11.76
N ILE A 219 -16.75 3.73 -11.74
CA ILE A 219 -15.60 4.25 -12.47
C ILE A 219 -15.49 3.42 -13.76
N PRO A 220 -15.62 4.01 -14.95
CA PRO A 220 -15.58 3.27 -16.21
C PRO A 220 -14.14 2.82 -16.57
N SER A 221 -13.57 1.96 -15.73
CA SER A 221 -12.18 1.50 -15.79
C SER A 221 -12.06 0.06 -15.28
N LEU A 222 -12.03 -0.90 -16.20
CA LEU A 222 -11.79 -2.31 -15.88
C LEU A 222 -10.42 -2.53 -15.25
N THR A 223 -9.46 -1.67 -15.54
CA THR A 223 -8.11 -1.68 -14.94
C THR A 223 -8.19 -1.44 -13.44
N ASP A 224 -8.95 -0.44 -12.99
CA ASP A 224 -9.09 -0.12 -11.56
C ASP A 224 -9.83 -1.22 -10.80
N LEU A 225 -10.87 -1.80 -11.42
CA LEU A 225 -11.62 -2.92 -10.84
C LEU A 225 -10.75 -4.18 -10.71
N SER A 226 -9.99 -4.52 -11.76
CA SER A 226 -9.07 -5.67 -11.74
C SER A 226 -7.94 -5.47 -10.75
N PHE A 227 -7.36 -4.27 -10.72
CA PHE A 227 -6.35 -3.86 -9.74
C PHE A 227 -6.84 -4.09 -8.30
N LEU A 228 -8.04 -3.58 -7.99
CA LEU A 228 -8.65 -3.71 -6.67
C LEU A 228 -8.87 -5.17 -6.29
N PHE A 229 -9.50 -5.93 -7.20
CA PHE A 229 -9.80 -7.35 -6.97
C PHE A 229 -8.55 -8.16 -6.68
N LEU A 230 -7.48 -7.96 -7.46
CA LEU A 230 -6.21 -8.67 -7.30
C LEU A 230 -5.51 -8.28 -6.00
N CYS A 231 -5.39 -6.98 -5.69
CA CYS A 231 -4.70 -6.53 -4.49
C CYS A 231 -5.43 -6.96 -3.22
N ASN A 232 -6.75 -6.74 -3.15
CA ASN A 232 -7.53 -7.12 -1.98
C ASN A 232 -7.70 -8.63 -1.85
N GLY A 233 -7.87 -9.34 -2.96
CA GLY A 233 -7.91 -10.79 -2.98
C GLY A 233 -6.62 -11.39 -2.41
N ALA A 234 -5.46 -10.88 -2.84
CA ALA A 234 -4.16 -11.30 -2.30
C ALA A 234 -4.00 -11.00 -0.80
N LEU A 235 -4.43 -9.82 -0.33
CA LEU A 235 -4.41 -9.47 1.09
C LEU A 235 -5.35 -10.36 1.93
N LEU A 236 -6.56 -10.64 1.43
CA LEU A 236 -7.53 -11.51 2.10
C LEU A 236 -6.99 -12.93 2.19
N LEU A 237 -6.45 -13.47 1.09
CA LEU A 237 -5.83 -14.80 1.07
C LEU A 237 -4.61 -14.86 2.01
N PHE A 238 -3.79 -13.82 2.06
CA PHE A 238 -2.67 -13.73 3.00
C PHE A 238 -3.15 -13.79 4.47
N CYS A 239 -4.16 -13.00 4.83
CA CYS A 239 -4.76 -13.05 6.17
C CYS A 239 -5.33 -14.43 6.50
N ALA A 240 -6.11 -15.00 5.59
CA ALA A 240 -6.74 -16.29 5.75
C ALA A 240 -5.72 -17.43 5.89
N HIS A 241 -4.67 -17.42 5.07
CA HIS A 241 -3.59 -18.40 5.14
C HIS A 241 -2.80 -18.31 6.46
N SER A 242 -2.69 -17.10 7.04
CA SER A 242 -2.06 -16.90 8.34
C SER A 242 -2.93 -17.31 9.55
N GLY A 243 -4.18 -17.74 9.33
CA GLY A 243 -5.11 -18.08 10.41
C GLY A 243 -5.57 -16.87 11.23
N TRP A 244 -5.54 -15.66 10.64
CA TRP A 244 -5.75 -14.41 11.36
C TRP A 244 -7.16 -14.26 11.90
N PHE A 245 -8.15 -14.87 11.24
CA PHE A 245 -9.56 -14.74 11.64
C PHE A 245 -9.93 -15.68 12.80
N GLY A 246 -9.19 -16.77 13.05
CA GLY A 246 -9.39 -17.66 14.20
C GLY A 246 -10.35 -18.83 13.97
N LEU A 247 -10.62 -19.21 12.72
CA LEU A 247 -11.29 -20.46 12.31
C LEU A 247 -10.28 -21.59 11.97
N GLY A 248 -9.02 -21.23 11.77
CA GLY A 248 -7.96 -22.14 11.34
C GLY A 248 -7.65 -21.96 9.85
N ALA A 249 -6.34 -21.89 9.54
CA ALA A 249 -5.84 -21.47 8.23
C ALA A 249 -6.44 -22.22 7.03
N LYS A 250 -6.67 -23.54 7.16
CA LYS A 250 -7.30 -24.37 6.10
C LYS A 250 -8.69 -23.86 5.73
N TRP A 251 -9.57 -23.72 6.73
CA TRP A 251 -10.95 -23.30 6.51
C TRP A 251 -11.05 -21.83 6.10
N GLU A 252 -10.24 -20.97 6.71
CA GLU A 252 -10.18 -19.56 6.34
C GLU A 252 -9.78 -19.39 4.87
N THR A 253 -8.72 -20.10 4.44
CA THR A 253 -8.23 -20.02 3.05
C THR A 253 -9.28 -20.52 2.06
N LEU A 254 -9.95 -21.64 2.36
CA LEU A 254 -11.01 -22.17 1.50
C LEU A 254 -12.19 -21.21 1.38
N LEU A 255 -12.66 -20.66 2.50
CA LEU A 255 -13.79 -19.71 2.53
C LEU A 255 -13.46 -18.37 1.86
N ALA A 256 -12.20 -17.96 1.84
CA ALA A 256 -11.74 -16.79 1.09
C ALA A 256 -11.54 -17.09 -0.41
N ALA A 257 -10.93 -18.24 -0.74
CA ALA A 257 -10.56 -18.57 -2.12
C ALA A 257 -11.75 -18.94 -3.00
N LEU A 258 -12.76 -19.67 -2.47
CA LEU A 258 -13.90 -20.12 -3.26
C LEU A 258 -14.72 -18.96 -3.85
N PRO A 259 -15.11 -17.91 -3.09
CA PRO A 259 -15.79 -16.75 -3.67
C PRO A 259 -14.93 -16.00 -4.69
N LEU A 260 -13.63 -15.83 -4.43
CA LEU A 260 -12.71 -15.17 -5.36
C LEU A 260 -12.59 -15.96 -6.68
N ALA A 261 -12.46 -17.29 -6.60
CA ALA A 261 -12.43 -18.17 -7.77
C ALA A 261 -13.76 -18.13 -8.55
N ALA A 262 -14.90 -18.16 -7.85
CA ALA A 262 -16.22 -18.07 -8.47
C ALA A 262 -16.45 -16.73 -9.18
N CYS A 263 -16.01 -15.61 -8.57
CA CYS A 263 -16.04 -14.30 -9.21
C CYS A 263 -15.14 -14.26 -10.46
N THR A 264 -13.92 -14.79 -10.36
CA THR A 264 -12.98 -14.85 -11.50
C THR A 264 -13.54 -15.68 -12.65
N ALA A 265 -14.06 -16.87 -12.35
CA ALA A 265 -14.67 -17.75 -13.35
C ALA A 265 -15.88 -17.09 -14.03
N SER A 266 -16.75 -16.46 -13.25
CA SER A 266 -17.92 -15.73 -13.78
C SER A 266 -17.51 -14.61 -14.74
N VAL A 267 -16.49 -13.81 -14.38
CA VAL A 267 -15.99 -12.73 -15.24
C VAL A 267 -15.40 -13.28 -16.54
N LEU A 268 -14.62 -14.36 -16.47
CA LEU A 268 -14.02 -14.98 -17.65
C LEU A 268 -15.07 -15.59 -18.58
N VAL A 269 -16.09 -16.24 -18.04
CA VAL A 269 -17.17 -16.86 -18.82
C VAL A 269 -18.06 -15.79 -19.46
N LEU A 270 -18.56 -14.84 -18.68
CA LEU A 270 -19.46 -13.79 -19.17
C LEU A 270 -18.74 -12.79 -20.09
N GLY A 271 -17.45 -12.55 -19.86
CA GLY A 271 -16.61 -11.65 -20.64
C GLY A 271 -15.85 -12.29 -21.79
N ALA A 272 -16.03 -13.60 -22.06
CA ALA A 272 -15.20 -14.37 -22.98
C ALA A 272 -15.09 -13.73 -24.38
N SER A 273 -16.21 -13.25 -24.93
CA SER A 273 -16.24 -12.59 -26.25
C SER A 273 -15.51 -11.25 -26.26
N TRP A 274 -15.62 -10.48 -25.17
CA TRP A 274 -14.89 -9.23 -25.00
C TRP A 274 -13.38 -9.48 -24.89
N PHE A 275 -12.96 -10.43 -24.05
CA PHE A 275 -11.55 -10.82 -23.91
C PHE A 275 -10.97 -11.34 -25.22
N ALA A 276 -11.71 -12.16 -25.97
CA ALA A 276 -11.28 -12.65 -27.28
C ALA A 276 -11.06 -11.50 -28.27
N ARG A 277 -11.94 -10.49 -28.28
CA ARG A 277 -11.76 -9.28 -29.11
C ARG A 277 -10.55 -8.46 -28.68
N GLN A 278 -10.35 -8.28 -27.36
CA GLN A 278 -9.19 -7.59 -26.84
C GLN A 278 -7.88 -8.28 -27.25
N LEU A 279 -7.85 -9.62 -27.19
CA LEU A 279 -6.71 -10.40 -27.65
C LEU A 279 -6.49 -10.26 -29.17
N ALA A 280 -7.56 -10.26 -29.97
CA ALA A 280 -7.47 -10.04 -31.40
C ALA A 280 -6.87 -8.67 -31.75
N ILE A 281 -7.29 -7.60 -31.05
CA ILE A 281 -6.73 -6.25 -31.21
C ILE A 281 -5.25 -6.21 -30.83
N VAL A 282 -4.85 -6.89 -29.76
CA VAL A 282 -3.43 -6.98 -29.37
C VAL A 282 -2.61 -7.71 -30.44
N LEU A 283 -3.12 -8.80 -31.00
CA LEU A 283 -2.39 -9.56 -32.00
C LEU A 283 -2.25 -8.77 -33.30
N ASP A 284 -3.36 -8.24 -33.81
CA ASP A 284 -3.40 -7.40 -35.01
C ASP A 284 -4.39 -6.23 -34.83
N PRO A 285 -3.89 -5.01 -34.53
CA PRO A 285 -4.74 -3.85 -34.28
C PRO A 285 -5.20 -3.16 -35.57
N TYR A 286 -4.57 -3.41 -36.72
CA TYR A 286 -4.85 -2.70 -37.98
C TYR A 286 -6.28 -2.93 -38.52
N PRO A 287 -6.85 -4.16 -38.47
CA PRO A 287 -8.25 -4.39 -38.83
C PRO A 287 -9.27 -3.63 -37.96
N TYR A 288 -8.85 -3.15 -36.79
CA TYR A 288 -9.70 -2.45 -35.82
C TYR A 288 -9.36 -0.96 -35.71
N ILE A 289 -8.63 -0.41 -36.69
CA ILE A 289 -8.11 0.95 -36.65
C ILE A 289 -9.20 2.02 -36.60
N ASP A 290 -10.38 1.77 -37.18
CA ASP A 290 -11.50 2.72 -37.15
C ASP A 290 -12.20 2.78 -35.78
N GLY A 291 -11.80 1.95 -34.83
CA GLY A 291 -12.35 1.90 -33.47
C GLY A 291 -11.27 1.82 -32.40
N HIS A 292 -11.37 0.81 -31.54
CA HIS A 292 -10.47 0.64 -30.39
C HIS A 292 -9.02 0.29 -30.76
N GLY A 293 -8.73 -0.08 -32.01
CA GLY A 293 -7.39 -0.42 -32.48
C GLY A 293 -6.50 0.79 -32.77
N TYR A 294 -7.07 1.98 -33.05
CA TYR A 294 -6.30 3.17 -33.45
C TYR A 294 -5.17 3.50 -32.47
N GLN A 295 -5.51 3.57 -31.18
CA GLN A 295 -4.55 3.93 -30.14
C GLN A 295 -3.43 2.88 -30.05
N THR A 296 -3.77 1.59 -30.13
CA THR A 296 -2.81 0.50 -30.15
C THR A 296 -1.89 0.57 -31.38
N VAL A 297 -2.41 0.90 -32.57
CA VAL A 297 -1.59 1.11 -33.78
C VAL A 297 -0.60 2.24 -33.57
N VAL A 298 -1.05 3.41 -33.09
CA VAL A 298 -0.18 4.57 -32.85
C VAL A 298 0.94 4.22 -31.88
N LEU A 299 0.62 3.60 -30.73
CA LEU A 299 1.63 3.18 -29.75
C LEU A 299 2.60 2.16 -30.34
N ARG A 300 2.09 1.18 -31.11
CA ARG A 300 2.90 0.13 -31.73
C ARG A 300 3.88 0.69 -32.76
N GLU A 301 3.46 1.62 -33.60
CA GLU A 301 4.35 2.28 -34.56
C GLU A 301 5.46 3.07 -33.86
N LEU A 302 5.15 3.77 -32.76
CA LEU A 302 6.15 4.51 -31.98
C LEU A 302 7.19 3.56 -31.37
N LEU A 303 6.76 2.39 -30.87
CA LEU A 303 7.65 1.37 -30.31
C LEU A 303 8.50 0.68 -31.38
N GLN A 304 7.91 0.35 -32.54
CA GLN A 304 8.62 -0.30 -33.65
C GLN A 304 9.70 0.58 -34.26
N ASN A 305 9.45 1.90 -34.30
CA ASN A 305 10.41 2.88 -34.82
C ASN A 305 11.32 3.46 -33.71
N ALA A 306 11.22 2.97 -32.48
CA ALA A 306 12.06 3.42 -31.38
C ALA A 306 13.50 2.93 -31.50
N LYS A 307 14.44 3.76 -31.07
CA LYS A 307 15.86 3.40 -31.01
C LYS A 307 16.21 2.85 -29.63
N PHE A 308 17.37 2.20 -29.53
CA PHE A 308 17.88 1.76 -28.24
C PHE A 308 18.21 2.96 -27.33
N ILE A 309 18.80 4.02 -27.90
CA ILE A 309 19.10 5.30 -27.25
C ILE A 309 18.71 6.45 -28.18
N GLY A 310 18.08 7.48 -27.62
CA GLY A 310 17.71 8.71 -28.33
C GLY A 310 16.33 8.63 -29.00
N PRO A 311 15.95 9.68 -29.77
CA PRO A 311 14.62 9.79 -30.33
C PRO A 311 14.38 8.78 -31.46
N GLY A 312 13.23 8.11 -31.38
CA GLY A 312 12.70 7.19 -32.39
C GLY A 312 12.04 7.91 -33.56
N GLY A 313 11.81 7.15 -34.64
CA GLY A 313 11.01 7.59 -35.78
C GLY A 313 9.51 7.47 -35.52
N VAL A 314 8.73 7.76 -36.55
CA VAL A 314 7.26 7.64 -36.58
C VAL A 314 6.83 6.86 -37.81
N GLY A 315 5.75 6.10 -37.70
CA GLY A 315 5.07 5.47 -38.83
C GLY A 315 3.95 6.37 -39.41
N PRO A 316 3.23 5.93 -40.44
CA PRO A 316 2.19 6.73 -41.10
C PRO A 316 1.08 7.23 -40.15
N TYR A 317 0.55 6.35 -39.28
CA TYR A 317 -0.57 6.70 -38.40
C TYR A 317 -0.12 7.52 -37.19
N SER A 318 1.03 7.19 -36.61
CA SER A 318 1.65 7.94 -35.53
C SER A 318 2.14 9.31 -35.99
N ALA A 319 2.70 9.43 -37.20
CA ALA A 319 3.03 10.73 -37.80
C ALA A 319 1.79 11.60 -37.99
N GLN A 320 0.71 11.02 -38.54
CA GLN A 320 -0.56 11.72 -38.70
C GLN A 320 -1.14 12.15 -37.35
N HIS A 321 -1.09 11.28 -36.32
CA HIS A 321 -1.55 11.60 -34.97
C HIS A 321 -0.80 12.81 -34.41
N LEU A 322 0.54 12.83 -34.52
CA LEU A 322 1.35 13.92 -34.00
C LEU A 322 1.21 15.22 -34.79
N ALA A 323 1.03 15.14 -36.12
CA ALA A 323 0.82 16.29 -36.98
C ALA A 323 -0.58 16.91 -36.83
N ARG A 324 -1.62 16.09 -36.63
CA ARG A 324 -3.03 16.54 -36.53
C ARG A 324 -3.28 17.49 -35.36
N TRP A 325 -2.41 17.46 -34.35
CA TRP A 325 -2.57 18.21 -33.11
C TRP A 325 -1.51 19.30 -32.94
N ASP A 326 -0.79 19.73 -33.98
CA ASP A 326 0.16 20.86 -33.92
C ASP A 326 1.14 20.81 -32.72
N GLY A 327 1.60 19.60 -32.37
CA GLY A 327 2.47 19.36 -31.20
C GLY A 327 1.75 18.90 -29.92
N PHE A 328 0.43 19.10 -29.80
CA PHE A 328 -0.40 18.62 -28.68
C PHE A 328 -0.70 17.12 -28.72
N GLY A 329 -0.38 16.40 -29.80
CA GLY A 329 -0.56 14.93 -29.85
C GLY A 329 0.26 14.20 -28.78
N MET A 330 1.28 14.86 -28.23
CA MET A 330 2.06 14.41 -27.08
C MET A 330 1.29 14.49 -25.75
N VAL A 331 0.35 15.44 -25.64
CA VAL A 331 -0.56 15.58 -24.50
C VAL A 331 -1.57 14.44 -24.48
N ASP A 332 -2.10 14.04 -25.64
CA ASP A 332 -3.02 12.91 -25.76
C ASP A 332 -2.36 11.56 -25.42
N LEU A 333 -1.03 11.46 -25.62
CA LEU A 333 -0.21 10.32 -25.24
C LEU A 333 0.25 10.35 -23.77
N GLN A 334 -0.16 11.33 -22.95
CA GLN A 334 0.21 11.38 -21.52
C GLN A 334 -0.29 10.17 -20.73
N ALA A 335 -1.39 9.56 -21.16
CA ALA A 335 -1.87 8.31 -20.59
C ALA A 335 -0.90 7.13 -20.84
N HIS A 336 0.03 7.26 -21.80
CA HIS A 336 1.03 6.28 -22.22
C HIS A 336 2.46 6.82 -22.12
N ALA A 337 2.81 7.29 -20.92
CA ALA A 337 4.08 7.95 -20.65
C ALA A 337 5.31 7.04 -20.85
N LEU A 338 5.19 5.71 -20.70
CA LEU A 338 6.30 4.79 -20.96
C LEU A 338 6.54 4.61 -22.46
N THR A 339 5.48 4.50 -23.27
CA THR A 339 5.63 4.47 -24.74
C THR A 339 6.29 5.76 -25.22
N LEU A 340 5.86 6.90 -24.66
CA LEU A 340 6.45 8.19 -24.98
C LEU A 340 7.91 8.29 -24.50
N LEU A 341 8.23 7.74 -23.33
CA LEU A 341 9.60 7.64 -22.82
C LEU A 341 10.49 6.84 -23.78
N VAL A 342 10.02 5.69 -24.26
CA VAL A 342 10.72 4.88 -25.25
C VAL A 342 10.90 5.64 -26.56
N HIS A 343 9.86 6.33 -27.04
CA HIS A 343 9.95 7.10 -28.28
C HIS A 343 10.93 8.28 -28.18
N ARG A 344 10.98 9.00 -27.05
CA ARG A 344 11.83 10.19 -26.90
C ARG A 344 13.26 9.89 -26.46
N CYS A 345 13.44 8.90 -25.58
CA CYS A 345 14.72 8.61 -24.94
C CYS A 345 15.33 7.25 -25.34
N GLY A 346 14.53 6.36 -25.93
CA GLY A 346 14.92 5.02 -26.33
C GLY A 346 14.62 3.95 -25.27
N TRP A 347 14.76 2.68 -25.67
CA TRP A 347 14.50 1.51 -24.82
C TRP A 347 15.34 1.48 -23.54
N LEU A 348 16.58 1.99 -23.56
CA LEU A 348 17.45 2.01 -22.39
C LEU A 348 16.82 2.79 -21.22
N ALA A 349 16.10 3.89 -21.50
CA ALA A 349 15.45 4.69 -20.47
C ALA A 349 14.33 3.92 -19.76
N LEU A 350 13.52 3.16 -20.51
CA LEU A 350 12.49 2.29 -19.95
C LEU A 350 13.11 1.18 -19.09
N ILE A 351 14.16 0.52 -19.59
CA ILE A 351 14.87 -0.55 -18.84
C ILE A 351 15.42 0.01 -17.52
N ALA A 352 16.03 1.19 -17.54
CA ALA A 352 16.54 1.83 -16.33
C ALA A 352 15.42 2.15 -15.32
N LEU A 353 14.30 2.73 -15.79
CA LEU A 353 13.15 3.06 -14.95
C LEU A 353 12.52 1.81 -14.31
N VAL A 354 12.27 0.77 -15.11
CA VAL A 354 11.72 -0.51 -14.61
C VAL A 354 12.69 -1.13 -13.60
N THR A 355 13.99 -1.13 -13.88
CA THR A 355 15.01 -1.66 -12.96
C THR A 355 15.01 -0.94 -11.61
N LEU A 356 14.92 0.40 -11.61
CA LEU A 356 14.84 1.19 -10.38
C LEU A 356 13.59 0.84 -9.55
N LEU A 357 12.42 0.74 -10.20
CA LEU A 357 11.19 0.39 -9.51
C LEU A 357 11.23 -1.05 -8.98
N THR A 358 11.68 -2.01 -9.80
CA THR A 358 11.85 -3.41 -9.38
C THR A 358 12.80 -3.51 -8.19
N ALA A 359 13.93 -2.79 -8.20
CA ALA A 359 14.85 -2.74 -7.07
C ALA A 359 14.17 -2.21 -5.80
N LEU A 360 13.41 -1.11 -5.90
CA LEU A 360 12.64 -0.55 -4.79
C LEU A 360 11.66 -1.57 -4.21
N LEU A 361 10.86 -2.22 -5.06
CA LEU A 361 9.85 -3.19 -4.65
C LEU A 361 10.47 -4.44 -4.02
N VAL A 362 11.52 -5.01 -4.63
CA VAL A 362 12.20 -6.21 -4.12
C VAL A 362 12.86 -5.93 -2.78
N LEU A 363 13.56 -4.79 -2.64
CA LEU A 363 14.23 -4.42 -1.38
C LEU A 363 13.22 -4.16 -0.27
N ALA A 364 12.14 -3.44 -0.57
CA ALA A 364 11.07 -3.19 0.38
C ALA A 364 10.40 -4.51 0.80
N PHE A 365 10.02 -5.37 -0.14
CA PHE A 365 9.42 -6.67 0.14
C PHE A 365 10.32 -7.56 1.01
N ARG A 366 11.62 -7.64 0.70
CA ARG A 366 12.58 -8.41 1.51
C ARG A 366 12.64 -7.93 2.97
N ARG A 367 12.51 -6.62 3.21
CA ARG A 367 12.46 -6.07 4.58
C ARG A 367 11.11 -6.30 5.25
N CYS A 368 10.00 -6.17 4.52
CA CYS A 368 8.66 -6.36 5.05
C CYS A 368 8.40 -7.81 5.49
N ARG A 369 8.93 -8.80 4.76
CA ARG A 369 8.82 -10.22 5.15
C ARG A 369 9.44 -10.55 6.50
N ARG A 370 10.36 -9.71 7.00
CA ARG A 370 11.02 -9.87 8.30
C ARG A 370 10.28 -9.16 9.44
N GLN A 371 9.17 -8.48 9.16
CA GLN A 371 8.37 -7.82 10.19
C GLN A 371 7.51 -8.85 10.93
N GLU A 372 7.53 -8.80 12.26
CA GLU A 372 6.72 -9.69 13.10
C GLU A 372 5.27 -9.22 13.20
N SER A 373 5.06 -7.90 13.33
CA SER A 373 3.72 -7.31 13.37
C SER A 373 2.92 -7.59 12.11
N MET A 374 1.72 -8.14 12.30
CA MET A 374 0.72 -8.33 11.25
C MET A 374 0.25 -6.98 10.69
N LEU A 375 0.08 -5.96 11.53
CA LEU A 375 -0.28 -4.62 11.06
C LEU A 375 0.77 -4.08 10.07
N ALA A 376 2.05 -4.15 10.46
CA ALA A 376 3.15 -3.69 9.63
C ALA A 376 3.20 -4.46 8.29
N ARG A 377 3.03 -5.79 8.33
CA ARG A 377 2.97 -6.63 7.13
C ARG A 377 1.80 -6.27 6.22
N LEU A 378 0.59 -6.12 6.76
CA LEU A 378 -0.60 -5.80 5.97
C LEU A 378 -0.52 -4.44 5.30
N VAL A 379 -0.14 -3.40 6.05
CA VAL A 379 0.07 -2.05 5.50
C VAL A 379 1.13 -2.07 4.41
N SER A 380 2.25 -2.76 4.66
CA SER A 380 3.34 -2.82 3.69
C SER A 380 2.97 -3.61 2.43
N TYR A 381 2.31 -4.76 2.57
CA TYR A 381 1.86 -5.57 1.44
C TYR A 381 0.78 -4.86 0.62
N ALA A 382 -0.12 -4.11 1.24
CA ALA A 382 -1.08 -3.30 0.51
C ALA A 382 -0.37 -2.30 -0.42
N VAL A 383 0.65 -1.59 0.08
CA VAL A 383 1.42 -0.63 -0.73
C VAL A 383 2.23 -1.32 -1.82
N LEU A 384 2.90 -2.43 -1.49
CA LEU A 384 3.73 -3.17 -2.46
C LEU A 384 2.90 -3.83 -3.56
N LEU A 385 1.74 -4.41 -3.22
CA LEU A 385 0.79 -4.95 -4.19
C LEU A 385 0.24 -3.83 -5.07
N SER A 386 -0.12 -2.68 -4.49
CA SER A 386 -0.59 -1.52 -5.25
C SER A 386 0.45 -1.05 -6.26
N PHE A 387 1.69 -0.83 -5.84
CA PHE A 387 2.75 -0.38 -6.74
C PHE A 387 3.08 -1.43 -7.80
N GLY A 388 3.15 -2.71 -7.43
CA GLY A 388 3.43 -3.81 -8.36
C GLY A 388 2.33 -3.96 -9.41
N ALA A 389 1.06 -3.94 -9.00
CA ALA A 389 -0.07 -4.08 -9.90
C ALA A 389 -0.22 -2.86 -10.83
N GLN A 390 -0.04 -1.64 -10.33
CA GLN A 390 -0.01 -0.43 -11.15
C GLN A 390 1.11 -0.47 -12.19
N ALA A 391 2.33 -0.81 -11.76
CA ALA A 391 3.48 -0.87 -12.65
C ALA A 391 3.30 -1.92 -13.75
N LEU A 392 2.80 -3.11 -13.39
CA LEU A 392 2.54 -4.18 -14.34
C LEU A 392 1.42 -3.82 -15.31
N ALA A 393 0.29 -3.32 -14.82
CA ALA A 393 -0.83 -2.92 -15.67
C ALA A 393 -0.43 -1.80 -16.65
N TYR A 394 0.32 -0.80 -16.18
CA TYR A 394 0.79 0.30 -17.00
C TYR A 394 1.81 -0.14 -18.04
N LEU A 395 2.78 -0.98 -17.65
CA LEU A 395 3.79 -1.52 -18.57
C LEU A 395 3.15 -2.38 -19.67
N LEU A 396 2.19 -3.26 -19.32
CA LEU A 396 1.50 -4.10 -20.30
C LEU A 396 0.64 -3.27 -21.26
N SER A 397 0.01 -2.19 -20.77
CA SER A 397 -0.77 -1.27 -21.60
C SER A 397 0.13 -0.52 -22.59
N ASP A 398 1.17 0.14 -22.09
CA ASP A 398 2.06 0.98 -22.90
C ASP A 398 2.91 0.17 -23.90
N LEU A 399 3.21 -1.09 -23.59
CA LEU A 399 3.87 -2.00 -24.54
C LEU A 399 2.90 -2.65 -25.54
N THR A 400 1.62 -2.25 -25.54
CA THR A 400 0.57 -2.79 -26.42
C THR A 400 0.31 -4.29 -26.22
N LEU A 401 0.66 -4.84 -25.05
CA LEU A 401 0.50 -6.26 -24.71
C LEU A 401 -0.88 -6.58 -24.13
N LEU A 402 -1.53 -5.58 -23.51
CA LEU A 402 -2.93 -5.66 -23.09
C LEU A 402 -3.62 -4.35 -23.45
N PRO A 403 -4.85 -4.36 -23.97
CA PRO A 403 -5.61 -3.16 -24.28
C PRO A 403 -6.29 -2.65 -23.00
N LEU A 404 -5.52 -2.49 -21.94
CA LEU A 404 -6.00 -1.87 -20.70
C LEU A 404 -6.14 -0.39 -20.99
N GLY A 405 -7.38 0.09 -21.01
CA GLY A 405 -7.68 1.51 -21.20
C GLY A 405 -6.88 2.37 -20.22
N GLY A 406 -6.21 3.39 -20.76
CA GLY A 406 -5.31 4.28 -20.03
C GLY A 406 -5.96 4.81 -18.77
N GLY A 407 -5.34 4.56 -17.61
CA GLY A 407 -5.93 4.87 -16.31
C GLY A 407 -5.14 4.48 -15.08
N ALA A 408 -4.28 3.47 -15.20
CA ALA A 408 -3.21 3.29 -14.23
C ALA A 408 -2.16 4.40 -14.43
N ALA A 409 -1.43 4.74 -13.37
CA ALA A 409 -0.27 5.60 -13.44
C ALA A 409 0.94 4.78 -13.03
N PHE A 410 2.07 4.91 -13.74
CA PHE A 410 3.30 4.26 -13.30
C PHE A 410 3.73 4.85 -11.96
N PRO A 411 3.96 4.03 -10.93
CA PRO A 411 4.26 4.53 -9.59
C PRO A 411 5.42 5.51 -9.57
N LEU A 412 5.20 6.67 -8.93
CA LEU A 412 6.16 7.76 -8.75
C LEU A 412 6.64 8.50 -10.02
N PHE A 413 6.50 7.92 -11.21
CA PHE A 413 6.99 8.49 -12.48
C PHE A 413 5.93 9.28 -13.23
N THR A 414 4.73 8.71 -13.41
CA THR A 414 3.69 9.30 -14.26
C THR A 414 3.16 10.60 -13.68
N PHE A 415 2.79 11.51 -14.58
CA PHE A 415 2.30 12.84 -14.29
C PHE A 415 0.98 12.83 -13.52
N GLY A 416 0.82 13.80 -12.63
CA GLY A 416 -0.47 14.10 -12.01
C GLY A 416 -0.40 14.31 -10.50
N LEU A 417 -0.98 15.41 -10.04
CA LEU A 417 -1.04 15.76 -8.62
C LEU A 417 -1.65 14.65 -7.76
N ARG A 418 -2.79 14.10 -8.18
CA ARG A 418 -3.53 13.10 -7.40
C ARG A 418 -2.77 11.77 -7.30
N THR A 419 -2.29 11.26 -8.42
CA THR A 419 -1.59 9.97 -8.51
C THR A 419 -0.26 10.02 -7.74
N LEU A 420 0.51 11.10 -7.92
CA LEU A 420 1.78 11.26 -7.21
C LEU A 420 1.57 11.45 -5.71
N LEU A 421 0.59 12.25 -5.28
CA LEU A 421 0.28 12.45 -3.87
C LEU A 421 -0.12 11.15 -3.19
N VAL A 422 -0.99 10.34 -3.82
CA VAL A 422 -1.41 9.05 -3.29
C VAL A 422 -0.24 8.08 -3.21
N ASN A 423 0.54 7.92 -4.29
CA ASN A 423 1.69 7.03 -4.31
C ASN A 423 2.75 7.43 -3.26
N MET A 424 3.03 8.72 -3.13
CA MET A 424 3.97 9.25 -2.15
C MET A 424 3.49 9.07 -0.71
N THR A 425 2.19 9.25 -0.45
CA THR A 425 1.58 8.99 0.87
C THR A 425 1.67 7.50 1.25
N GLN A 426 1.35 6.61 0.30
CA GLN A 426 1.46 5.17 0.49
C GLN A 426 2.89 4.72 0.76
N LEU A 427 3.84 5.25 -0.01
CA LEU A 427 5.26 5.02 0.23
C LEU A 427 5.69 5.54 1.61
N GLY A 428 5.21 6.70 2.04
CA GLY A 428 5.44 7.23 3.37
C GLY A 428 5.00 6.27 4.48
N PHE A 429 3.81 5.68 4.37
CA PHE A 429 3.34 4.64 5.29
C PHE A 429 4.23 3.39 5.27
N LEU A 430 4.60 2.88 4.09
CA LEU A 430 5.53 1.76 3.95
C LEU A 430 6.90 2.05 4.61
N LEU A 431 7.42 3.26 4.48
CA LEU A 431 8.68 3.65 5.12
C LEU A 431 8.51 3.81 6.63
N SER A 432 7.33 4.26 7.10
CA SER A 432 7.00 4.32 8.54
C SER A 432 6.97 2.92 9.16
N THR A 433 6.33 1.93 8.51
CA THR A 433 6.32 0.54 9.00
C THR A 433 7.74 -0.04 9.06
N LEU A 434 8.60 0.27 8.09
CA LEU A 434 10.00 -0.19 8.07
C LEU A 434 10.87 0.51 9.12
N ARG A 435 10.50 1.72 9.54
CA ARG A 435 11.24 2.50 10.55
C ARG A 435 10.98 2.00 11.97
N THR A 436 9.72 1.76 12.33
CA THR A 436 9.30 1.48 13.71
C THR A 436 8.65 0.11 13.90
N GLY A 437 8.34 -0.62 12.83
CA GLY A 437 7.54 -1.85 12.91
C GLY A 437 8.18 -3.04 13.62
N SER A 438 9.50 -3.03 13.85
CA SER A 438 10.17 -4.08 14.64
C SER A 438 9.87 -4.01 16.13
N VAL A 439 9.34 -2.89 16.62
CA VAL A 439 9.05 -2.66 18.04
C VAL A 439 7.54 -2.71 18.33
N VAL A 440 6.72 -2.95 17.30
CA VAL A 440 5.27 -2.98 17.40
C VAL A 440 4.80 -4.42 17.64
N ARG A 441 4.05 -4.64 18.72
CA ARG A 441 3.38 -5.92 18.99
C ARG A 441 1.90 -5.81 18.72
N ASP A 442 1.36 -6.76 17.96
CA ASP A 442 -0.08 -6.75 17.64
C ASP A 442 -0.94 -6.94 18.90
N ARG A 443 -0.43 -7.61 19.94
CA ARG A 443 -1.16 -7.86 21.20
C ARG A 443 -1.56 -6.56 21.92
N ASP A 444 -0.74 -5.52 21.85
CA ASP A 444 -0.93 -4.27 22.62
C ASP A 444 -2.17 -3.50 22.16
N PHE A 445 -2.55 -3.63 20.89
CA PHE A 445 -3.73 -2.96 20.34
C PHE A 445 -5.04 -3.60 20.83
N PHE A 446 -5.07 -4.93 20.94
CA PHE A 446 -6.27 -5.66 21.32
C PHE A 446 -6.46 -5.70 22.85
N THR A 447 -5.37 -5.74 23.62
CA THR A 447 -5.45 -5.62 25.09
C THR A 447 -5.88 -4.21 25.51
N ALA A 448 -5.45 -3.17 24.80
CA ALA A 448 -5.93 -1.79 25.02
C ALA A 448 -7.41 -1.60 24.68
N GLN A 449 -7.95 -2.32 23.68
CA GLN A 449 -9.38 -2.34 23.36
C GLN A 449 -10.21 -3.16 24.37
N ALA A 450 -9.62 -4.19 24.99
CA ALA A 450 -10.28 -5.05 25.97
C ALA A 450 -10.29 -4.47 27.41
N ARG A 451 -9.50 -3.42 27.72
CA ARG A 451 -9.56 -2.76 29.03
C ARG A 451 -10.86 -1.95 29.15
N PRO A 452 -11.78 -2.29 30.07
CA PRO A 452 -12.98 -1.48 30.28
C PRO A 452 -12.56 -0.09 30.76
N LYS A 453 -12.94 0.96 30.02
CA LYS A 453 -12.58 2.36 30.31
C LYS A 453 -13.10 2.86 31.66
N ARG A 454 -14.06 2.17 32.28
CA ARG A 454 -14.52 2.41 33.67
C ARG A 454 -14.92 1.08 34.31
N ARG A 455 -14.35 0.74 35.46
CA ARG A 455 -14.94 -0.25 36.38
C ARG A 455 -15.94 0.49 37.27
N LEU A 456 -17.23 0.41 36.96
CA LEU A 456 -18.28 0.81 37.89
C LEU A 456 -18.32 -0.22 39.03
N ARG A 457 -17.88 0.19 40.24
CA ARG A 457 -18.23 -0.54 41.46
C ARG A 457 -19.60 -0.05 41.90
N VAL A 458 -20.62 -0.88 41.71
CA VAL A 458 -21.93 -0.67 42.32
C VAL A 458 -21.90 -1.38 43.68
N ARG A 459 -22.06 -0.62 44.77
CA ARG A 459 -22.34 -1.14 46.10
C ARG A 459 -23.84 -1.03 46.32
N PHE A 460 -24.48 -2.13 46.70
CA PHE A 460 -25.87 -2.11 47.17
C PHE A 460 -25.81 -2.13 48.70
N GLU A 461 -26.34 -1.07 49.31
CA GLU A 461 -26.66 -1.04 50.74
C GLU A 461 -28.17 -1.17 50.85
N TRP A 462 -28.63 -2.12 51.65
CA TRP A 462 -30.04 -2.32 51.96
C TRP A 462 -30.32 -1.60 53.28
N GLU A 463 -31.17 -0.57 53.26
CA GLU A 463 -31.79 -0.06 54.49
C GLU A 463 -32.86 -1.06 54.92
N GLN A 464 -32.72 -1.59 56.14
CA GLN A 464 -33.80 -2.33 56.79
C GLN A 464 -34.88 -1.32 57.21
N ALA A 465 -36.10 -1.56 56.75
CA ALA A 465 -37.29 -0.78 57.12
C ALA A 465 -37.81 -1.14 58.52
#